data_AF-A0A8C0FWZ6-F1
#
_entry.id   AF-A0A8C0FWZ6-F1
#
_cell.length_a   1.000
_cell.length_b   1.000
_cell.length_c   1.000
_cell.angle_alpha   90.00
_cell.angle_beta   90.00
_cell.angle_gamma   90.00
#
_symmetry.space_group_name_H-M   'P 1'
#
loop_
_entity.id
_entity.type
_entity.pdbx_description
1 polymer ?
#
loop_
_entity_poly.entity_id
_entity_poly.type
_entity_poly.pdbx_seq_one_letter_code
_entity_poly.pdbx_strand_id
1 'polypeptide(L)'
;MELCHFVSLETLNLYHNCIKIIPDAIVNLQMLTYLNLSRNQLSSLPACLCGLPLKVLIASNNKLGSLPEEIGQLKQLMELDVSCNEITALPQQIGQLKSLRELNIRRNYLKVLPQELIELPLVKFDFSCNKVLVIPICFRKMLQLQVLLLENNPLQSPPAQVSNLEFFLKYKQMGDSRSPQAPNFHSRIFPLLNCSYLINTLVKFISFAWLPSMVTANKQDIFMMMEGKIVS
;
A
#
# COMPACT_ATOMS: atom_id res chain seq x y z
N MET A 1 -34.21 -25.10 16.30
CA MET A 1 -33.42 -24.26 17.22
C MET A 1 -32.01 -24.17 16.66
N GLU A 2 -31.35 -23.05 16.39
CA GLU A 2 -31.63 -21.62 16.36
C GLU A 2 -30.53 -21.02 15.47
N LEU A 3 -30.84 -20.50 14.28
CA LEU A 3 -29.89 -19.70 13.47
C LEU A 3 -30.47 -18.33 13.09
N CYS A 4 -31.66 -18.00 13.61
CA CYS A 4 -32.39 -16.77 13.32
C CYS A 4 -31.97 -15.58 14.21
N HIS A 5 -31.07 -15.76 15.18
CA HIS A 5 -30.73 -14.74 16.18
C HIS A 5 -29.67 -13.71 15.74
N PHE A 6 -29.03 -13.86 14.57
CA PHE A 6 -27.96 -12.95 14.14
C PHE A 6 -28.29 -12.09 12.90
N VAL A 7 -29.56 -12.05 12.47
CA VAL A 7 -29.96 -11.25 11.30
C VAL A 7 -29.67 -9.75 11.50
N SER A 8 -29.53 -9.28 12.75
CA SER A 8 -29.20 -7.90 13.11
C SER A 8 -27.72 -7.65 13.45
N LEU A 9 -26.83 -8.64 13.32
CA LEU A 9 -25.44 -8.45 13.74
C LEU A 9 -24.69 -7.54 12.77
N GLU A 10 -24.41 -6.32 13.20
CA GLU A 10 -23.66 -5.34 12.39
C GLU A 10 -22.14 -5.44 12.53
N THR A 11 -21.68 -5.95 13.67
CA THR A 11 -20.26 -6.02 14.03
C THR A 11 -19.92 -7.41 14.55
N LEU A 12 -18.91 -8.04 13.95
CA LEU A 12 -18.39 -9.34 14.37
C LEU A 12 -16.89 -9.24 14.58
N ASN A 13 -16.44 -9.51 15.80
CA ASN A 13 -15.02 -9.52 16.15
C ASN A 13 -14.59 -10.92 16.59
N LEU A 14 -13.75 -11.54 15.76
CA LEU A 14 -13.13 -12.86 15.96
C LEU A 14 -11.61 -12.75 16.16
N TYR A 15 -11.14 -11.59 16.62
CA TYR A 15 -9.74 -11.32 16.90
C TYR A 15 -9.12 -12.38 17.82
N HIS A 16 -7.89 -12.79 17.50
CA HIS A 16 -7.04 -13.63 18.35
C HIS A 16 -7.69 -14.98 18.71
N ASN A 17 -8.05 -15.72 17.68
CA ASN A 17 -8.55 -17.10 17.79
C ASN A 17 -7.68 -18.05 16.96
N CYS A 18 -8.10 -19.31 16.87
CA CYS A 18 -7.42 -20.34 16.08
C CYS A 18 -8.20 -20.70 14.80
N ILE A 19 -8.95 -19.75 14.24
CA ILE A 19 -9.84 -20.01 13.11
C ILE A 19 -8.99 -20.26 11.86
N LYS A 20 -9.25 -21.41 11.21
CA LYS A 20 -8.57 -21.81 9.97
C LYS A 20 -9.43 -21.58 8.73
N ILE A 21 -10.75 -21.65 8.89
CA ILE A 21 -11.73 -21.54 7.80
C ILE A 21 -12.92 -20.73 8.33
N ILE A 22 -13.41 -19.79 7.52
CA ILE A 22 -14.70 -19.13 7.76
C ILE A 22 -15.78 -19.98 7.08
N PRO A 23 -16.82 -20.43 7.81
CA PRO A 23 -17.88 -21.22 7.22
C PRO A 23 -18.74 -20.38 6.27
N ASP A 24 -19.26 -21.00 5.21
CA ASP A 24 -20.13 -20.31 4.23
C ASP A 24 -21.41 -19.74 4.85
N ALA A 25 -21.82 -20.26 6.01
CA ALA A 25 -22.91 -19.72 6.80
C ALA A 25 -22.72 -18.25 7.24
N ILE A 26 -21.51 -17.68 7.13
CA ILE A 26 -21.25 -16.25 7.33
C ILE A 26 -22.13 -15.38 6.43
N VAL A 27 -22.55 -15.89 5.27
CA VAL A 27 -23.46 -15.20 4.34
C VAL A 27 -24.80 -14.86 4.98
N ASN A 28 -25.22 -15.54 6.05
CA ASN A 28 -26.48 -15.25 6.72
C ASN A 28 -26.47 -13.92 7.51
N LEU A 29 -25.29 -13.32 7.74
CA LEU A 29 -25.12 -12.08 8.48
C LEU A 29 -25.34 -10.85 7.58
N GLN A 30 -26.55 -10.72 7.04
CA GLN A 30 -26.89 -9.73 6.01
C GLN A 30 -26.83 -8.25 6.47
N MET A 31 -26.66 -7.98 7.76
CA MET A 31 -26.47 -6.62 8.30
C MET A 31 -25.01 -6.36 8.70
N LEU A 32 -24.10 -7.32 8.49
CA LEU A 32 -22.72 -7.22 8.94
C LEU A 32 -21.95 -6.18 8.13
N THR A 33 -21.55 -5.11 8.80
CA THR A 33 -20.78 -4.01 8.21
C THR A 33 -19.34 -3.97 8.70
N TYR A 34 -19.05 -4.55 9.87
CA TYR A 34 -17.70 -4.63 10.43
C TYR A 34 -17.34 -6.08 10.73
N LEU A 35 -16.23 -6.55 10.17
CA LEU A 35 -15.71 -7.88 10.42
C LEU A 35 -14.21 -7.82 10.74
N ASN A 36 -13.85 -8.28 11.94
CA ASN A 36 -12.46 -8.43 12.36
C ASN A 36 -12.11 -9.92 12.54
N LEU A 37 -11.23 -10.42 11.69
CA LEU A 37 -10.68 -11.77 11.64
C LEU A 37 -9.19 -11.80 12.01
N SER A 38 -8.64 -10.71 12.55
CA SER A 38 -7.20 -10.59 12.73
C SER A 38 -6.63 -11.54 13.79
N ARG A 39 -5.36 -11.91 13.65
CA ARG A 39 -4.67 -12.90 14.50
C ARG A 39 -5.40 -14.24 14.54
N ASN A 40 -5.56 -14.85 13.37
CA ASN A 40 -6.09 -16.21 13.21
C ASN A 40 -5.12 -17.05 12.37
N GLN A 41 -5.59 -18.17 11.81
CA GLN A 41 -4.81 -19.08 10.98
C GLN A 41 -5.46 -19.28 9.60
N LEU A 42 -6.17 -18.27 9.10
CA LEU A 42 -6.88 -18.33 7.83
C LEU A 42 -5.89 -18.44 6.66
N SER A 43 -6.08 -19.44 5.80
CA SER A 43 -5.33 -19.59 4.55
C SER A 43 -6.00 -18.90 3.35
N SER A 44 -7.31 -18.69 3.43
CA SER A 44 -8.12 -18.01 2.42
C SER A 44 -9.34 -17.34 3.04
N LEU A 45 -9.93 -16.39 2.31
CA LEU A 45 -11.25 -15.84 2.59
C LEU A 45 -12.25 -16.50 1.62
N PRO A 46 -13.41 -17.00 2.08
CA PRO A 46 -14.37 -17.64 1.20
C PRO A 46 -15.06 -16.58 0.31
N ALA A 47 -15.35 -16.92 -0.94
CA ALA A 47 -15.99 -16.00 -1.89
C ALA A 47 -17.34 -15.47 -1.39
N CYS A 48 -18.10 -16.27 -0.64
CA CYS A 48 -19.38 -15.90 -0.06
C CYS A 48 -19.30 -14.72 0.92
N LEU A 49 -18.13 -14.48 1.54
CA LEU A 49 -17.90 -13.31 2.41
C LEU A 49 -18.04 -11.99 1.64
N CYS A 50 -17.73 -12.02 0.34
CA CYS A 50 -17.78 -10.85 -0.53
C CYS A 50 -19.21 -10.44 -0.93
N GLY A 51 -20.22 -11.24 -0.57
CA GLY A 51 -21.64 -10.90 -0.72
C GLY A 51 -22.22 -10.08 0.45
N LEU A 52 -21.45 -9.86 1.52
CA LEU A 52 -21.89 -9.13 2.70
C LEU A 52 -21.75 -7.61 2.51
N PRO A 53 -22.58 -6.77 3.17
CA PRO A 53 -22.49 -5.31 3.08
C PRO A 53 -21.37 -4.73 3.97
N LEU A 54 -20.17 -5.31 3.89
CA LEU A 54 -19.04 -4.91 4.70
C LEU A 54 -18.57 -3.50 4.33
N LYS A 55 -18.39 -2.68 5.36
CA LYS A 55 -17.73 -1.36 5.33
C LYS A 55 -16.30 -1.45 5.84
N VAL A 56 -16.01 -2.38 6.76
CA VAL A 56 -14.67 -2.59 7.32
C VAL A 56 -14.38 -4.08 7.39
N LEU A 57 -13.25 -4.48 6.80
CA LEU A 57 -12.74 -5.86 6.87
C LEU A 57 -11.29 -5.85 7.33
N ILE A 58 -11.06 -6.40 8.53
CA ILE A 58 -9.74 -6.51 9.14
C ILE A 58 -9.37 -7.99 9.22
N ALA A 59 -8.45 -8.46 8.38
CA ALA A 59 -7.98 -9.85 8.35
C ALA A 59 -6.44 -9.93 8.52
N SER A 60 -5.86 -8.99 9.26
CA SER A 60 -4.42 -8.93 9.49
C SER A 60 -3.88 -10.07 10.37
N ASN A 61 -2.59 -10.41 10.24
CA ASN A 61 -1.95 -11.51 10.97
C ASN A 61 -2.66 -12.87 10.75
N ASN A 62 -2.75 -13.28 9.49
CA ASN A 62 -3.25 -14.59 9.06
C ASN A 62 -2.22 -15.23 8.10
N LYS A 63 -2.63 -16.26 7.34
CA LYS A 63 -1.81 -16.94 6.33
C LYS A 63 -2.43 -16.82 4.94
N LEU A 64 -3.09 -15.69 4.65
CA LEU A 64 -3.77 -15.49 3.37
C LEU A 64 -2.73 -15.41 2.24
N GLY A 65 -2.77 -16.35 1.29
CA GLY A 65 -1.88 -16.34 0.12
C GLY A 65 -2.36 -15.43 -1.03
N SER A 66 -3.66 -15.16 -1.06
CA SER A 66 -4.34 -14.28 -2.02
C SER A 66 -5.66 -13.78 -1.45
N LEU A 67 -6.26 -12.80 -2.14
CA LEU A 67 -7.65 -12.40 -1.92
C LEU A 67 -8.53 -13.05 -3.00
N PRO A 68 -9.80 -13.41 -2.70
CA PRO A 68 -10.74 -13.90 -3.70
C PRO A 68 -11.01 -12.83 -4.75
N GLU A 69 -11.27 -13.23 -6.00
CA GLU A 69 -11.62 -12.30 -7.07
C GLU A 69 -12.94 -11.56 -6.76
N GLU A 70 -13.83 -12.21 -6.03
CA GLU A 70 -15.09 -11.67 -5.57
C GLU A 70 -14.91 -10.50 -4.62
N ILE A 71 -13.70 -10.21 -4.11
CA ILE A 71 -13.46 -9.03 -3.25
C ILE A 71 -14.01 -7.76 -3.89
N GLY A 72 -13.99 -7.65 -5.23
CA GLY A 72 -14.56 -6.53 -5.97
C GLY A 72 -16.07 -6.33 -5.77
N GLN A 73 -16.81 -7.32 -5.24
CA GLN A 73 -18.24 -7.23 -4.94
C GLN A 73 -18.55 -6.40 -3.68
N LEU A 74 -17.58 -6.20 -2.79
CA LEU A 74 -17.74 -5.40 -1.57
C LEU A 74 -17.78 -3.88 -1.85
N LYS A 75 -18.81 -3.42 -2.58
CA LYS A 75 -18.91 -2.04 -3.07
C LYS A 75 -18.96 -0.99 -1.97
N GLN A 76 -19.35 -1.39 -0.75
CA GLN A 76 -19.47 -0.51 0.42
C GLN A 76 -18.21 -0.51 1.30
N LEU A 77 -17.19 -1.32 0.97
CA LEU A 77 -15.98 -1.44 1.77
C LEU A 77 -15.18 -0.14 1.73
N MET A 78 -14.93 0.44 2.90
CA MET A 78 -14.17 1.68 3.09
C MET A 78 -12.77 1.40 3.62
N GLU A 79 -12.62 0.35 4.42
CA GLU A 79 -11.34 -0.05 5.02
C GLU A 79 -11.08 -1.55 4.82
N LEU A 80 -9.92 -1.85 4.26
CA LEU A 80 -9.40 -3.21 4.10
C LEU A 80 -7.99 -3.30 4.70
N ASP A 81 -7.86 -4.08 5.77
CA ASP A 81 -6.56 -4.42 6.35
C ASP A 81 -6.30 -5.92 6.23
N VAL A 82 -5.35 -6.26 5.37
CA VAL A 82 -4.84 -7.62 5.16
C VAL A 82 -3.34 -7.68 5.41
N SER A 83 -2.84 -6.80 6.27
CA SER A 83 -1.42 -6.74 6.63
C SER A 83 -0.94 -7.99 7.39
N CYS A 84 0.36 -8.27 7.33
CA CYS A 84 0.97 -9.44 7.96
C CYS A 84 0.30 -10.75 7.51
N ASN A 85 0.29 -10.98 6.20
CA ASN A 85 -0.20 -12.18 5.54
C ASN A 85 0.86 -12.71 4.56
N GLU A 86 0.47 -13.67 3.71
CA GLU A 86 1.33 -14.30 2.72
C GLU A 86 0.95 -13.87 1.28
N ILE A 87 0.31 -12.71 1.11
CA ILE A 87 -0.27 -12.29 -0.16
C ILE A 87 0.85 -12.00 -1.17
N THR A 88 0.80 -12.69 -2.31
CA THR A 88 1.80 -12.56 -3.39
C THR A 88 1.34 -11.66 -4.54
N ALA A 89 0.03 -11.54 -4.75
CA ALA A 89 -0.61 -10.72 -5.77
C ALA A 89 -1.98 -10.23 -5.27
N LEU A 90 -2.40 -9.07 -5.78
CA LEU A 90 -3.77 -8.58 -5.61
C LEU A 90 -4.60 -8.93 -6.86
N PRO A 91 -5.86 -9.37 -6.72
CA PRO A 91 -6.73 -9.61 -7.87
C PRO A 91 -7.06 -8.30 -8.59
N GLN A 92 -7.25 -8.33 -9.91
CA GLN A 92 -7.59 -7.14 -10.71
C GLN A 92 -8.92 -6.51 -10.24
N GLN A 93 -9.83 -7.35 -9.76
CA GLN A 93 -11.13 -6.98 -9.23
C GLN A 93 -11.05 -6.07 -8.01
N ILE A 94 -9.88 -5.93 -7.37
CA ILE A 94 -9.67 -4.94 -6.30
C ILE A 94 -10.07 -3.53 -6.76
N GLY A 95 -9.82 -3.16 -8.02
CA GLY A 95 -10.19 -1.84 -8.59
C GLY A 95 -11.69 -1.57 -8.66
N GLN A 96 -12.52 -2.57 -8.35
CA GLN A 96 -13.97 -2.43 -8.31
C GLN A 96 -14.51 -1.98 -6.93
N LEU A 97 -13.65 -1.85 -5.91
CA LEU A 97 -14.00 -1.38 -4.57
C LEU A 97 -14.20 0.15 -4.55
N LYS A 98 -15.31 0.63 -5.10
CA LYS A 98 -15.58 2.06 -5.33
C LYS A 98 -15.75 2.91 -4.06
N SER A 99 -15.83 2.29 -2.88
CA SER A 99 -15.88 3.00 -1.59
C SER A 99 -14.58 2.95 -0.81
N LEU A 100 -13.55 2.24 -1.28
CA LEU A 100 -12.36 1.97 -0.47
C LEU A 100 -11.52 3.25 -0.29
N ARG A 101 -11.30 3.62 0.96
CA ARG A 101 -10.50 4.80 1.36
C ARG A 101 -9.17 4.39 1.96
N GLU A 102 -9.14 3.29 2.70
CA GLU A 102 -7.94 2.80 3.36
C GLU A 102 -7.64 1.37 2.94
N LEU A 103 -6.45 1.18 2.38
CA LEU A 103 -5.93 -0.13 2.01
C LEU A 103 -4.61 -0.36 2.73
N ASN A 104 -4.57 -1.37 3.60
CA ASN A 104 -3.36 -1.80 4.29
C ASN A 104 -3.00 -3.23 3.87
N ILE A 105 -1.90 -3.36 3.14
CA ILE A 105 -1.31 -4.62 2.68
C ILE A 105 0.14 -4.78 3.17
N ARG A 106 0.52 -4.04 4.23
CA ARG A 106 1.85 -4.07 4.83
C ARG A 106 2.28 -5.49 5.21
N ARG A 107 3.57 -5.80 5.11
CA ARG A 107 4.16 -7.11 5.50
C ARG A 107 3.46 -8.27 4.78
N ASN A 108 3.55 -8.26 3.47
CA ASN A 108 3.14 -9.35 2.59
C ASN A 108 4.31 -9.67 1.63
N TYR A 109 4.07 -10.50 0.61
CA TYR A 109 5.07 -10.88 -0.40
C TYR A 109 4.78 -10.28 -1.77
N LEU A 110 4.08 -9.15 -1.82
CA LEU A 110 3.64 -8.53 -3.07
C LEU A 110 4.84 -8.08 -3.91
N LYS A 111 4.92 -8.55 -5.16
CA LYS A 111 5.99 -8.19 -6.11
C LYS A 111 5.61 -7.08 -7.09
N VAL A 112 4.33 -7.04 -7.45
CA VAL A 112 3.78 -6.14 -8.47
C VAL A 112 2.51 -5.49 -7.94
N LEU A 113 2.37 -4.19 -8.18
CA LEU A 113 1.14 -3.45 -7.91
C LEU A 113 0.26 -3.45 -9.18
N PRO A 114 -1.00 -3.93 -9.11
CA PRO A 114 -1.91 -3.88 -10.26
C PRO A 114 -2.23 -2.44 -10.66
N GLN A 115 -2.43 -2.20 -11.95
CA GLN A 115 -2.80 -0.88 -12.46
C GLN A 115 -4.21 -0.49 -12.03
N GLU A 116 -5.06 -1.47 -11.77
CA GLU A 116 -6.45 -1.32 -11.31
C GLU A 116 -6.56 -0.61 -9.96
N LEU A 117 -5.47 -0.47 -9.20
CA LEU A 117 -5.44 0.35 -7.98
C LEU A 117 -5.71 1.84 -8.26
N ILE A 118 -5.52 2.33 -9.49
CA ILE A 118 -5.85 3.72 -9.86
C ILE A 118 -7.36 4.00 -9.85
N GLU A 119 -8.18 2.95 -9.94
CA GLU A 119 -9.65 3.04 -9.94
C GLU A 119 -10.23 3.26 -8.53
N LEU A 120 -9.37 3.15 -7.52
CA LEU A 120 -9.76 3.25 -6.13
C LEU A 120 -9.67 4.68 -5.61
N PRO A 121 -10.70 5.17 -4.90
CA PRO A 121 -10.68 6.45 -4.21
C PRO A 121 -9.86 6.40 -2.89
N LEU A 122 -8.64 5.87 -2.95
CA LEU A 122 -7.80 5.70 -1.76
C LEU A 122 -7.33 7.05 -1.23
N VAL A 123 -7.45 7.21 0.07
CA VAL A 123 -6.88 8.30 0.87
C VAL A 123 -5.58 7.84 1.53
N LYS A 124 -5.53 6.57 1.96
CA LYS A 124 -4.36 5.97 2.60
C LYS A 124 -4.07 4.61 2.02
N PHE A 125 -2.81 4.43 1.62
CA PHE A 125 -2.32 3.17 1.07
C PHE A 125 -0.99 2.79 1.74
N ASP A 126 -0.99 1.67 2.46
CA ASP A 126 0.22 1.09 3.06
C ASP A 126 0.55 -0.25 2.40
N PHE A 127 1.65 -0.28 1.65
CA PHE A 127 2.24 -1.51 1.11
C PHE A 127 3.68 -1.69 1.58
N SER A 128 4.04 -1.09 2.71
CA SER A 128 5.37 -1.23 3.29
C SER A 128 5.71 -2.69 3.64
N CYS A 129 7.00 -3.02 3.69
CA CYS A 129 7.51 -4.36 3.98
C CYS A 129 7.00 -5.42 3.00
N ASN A 130 6.97 -5.12 1.70
CA ASN A 130 6.63 -6.06 0.63
C ASN A 130 7.87 -6.35 -0.24
N LYS A 131 7.67 -6.90 -1.44
CA LYS A 131 8.71 -7.21 -2.43
C LYS A 131 8.51 -6.40 -3.72
N VAL A 132 7.86 -5.25 -3.64
CA VAL A 132 7.52 -4.41 -4.80
C VAL A 132 8.79 -3.85 -5.41
N LEU A 133 8.98 -4.06 -6.72
CA LEU A 133 10.15 -3.59 -7.46
C LEU A 133 9.93 -2.22 -8.10
N VAL A 134 8.72 -1.97 -8.60
CA VAL A 134 8.39 -0.78 -9.37
C VAL A 134 6.98 -0.33 -8.99
N ILE A 135 6.81 0.98 -8.83
CA ILE A 135 5.49 1.59 -8.67
C ILE A 135 5.02 2.04 -10.06
N PRO A 136 3.81 1.64 -10.52
CA PRO A 136 3.29 2.05 -11.81
C PRO A 136 3.18 3.57 -11.95
N ILE A 137 3.66 4.14 -13.05
CA ILE A 137 3.62 5.60 -13.32
C ILE A 137 2.18 6.14 -13.28
N CYS A 138 1.19 5.31 -13.62
CA CYS A 138 -0.22 5.69 -13.59
C CYS A 138 -0.74 6.05 -12.19
N PHE A 139 -0.06 5.68 -11.10
CA PHE A 139 -0.46 6.02 -9.74
C PHE A 139 -0.41 7.53 -9.45
N ARG A 140 0.26 8.32 -10.30
CA ARG A 140 0.15 9.80 -10.28
C ARG A 140 -1.28 10.31 -10.46
N LYS A 141 -2.20 9.47 -10.98
CA LYS A 141 -3.62 9.78 -11.17
C LYS A 141 -4.45 9.55 -9.90
N MET A 142 -3.88 9.01 -8.83
CA MET A 142 -4.56 8.81 -7.56
C MET A 142 -4.66 10.13 -6.78
N LEU A 143 -5.51 11.04 -7.27
CA LEU A 143 -5.61 12.42 -6.76
C LEU A 143 -6.12 12.54 -5.32
N GLN A 144 -6.76 11.49 -4.80
CA GLN A 144 -7.31 11.48 -3.44
C GLN A 144 -6.32 10.96 -2.39
N LEU A 145 -5.18 10.42 -2.83
CA LEU A 145 -4.23 9.74 -1.97
C LEU A 145 -3.41 10.76 -1.18
N GLN A 146 -3.56 10.75 0.14
CA GLN A 146 -2.88 11.66 1.07
C GLN A 146 -1.70 10.98 1.75
N VAL A 147 -1.84 9.69 2.05
CA VAL A 147 -0.83 8.92 2.79
C VAL A 147 -0.42 7.71 1.96
N LEU A 148 0.87 7.65 1.62
CA LEU A 148 1.48 6.52 0.92
C LEU A 148 2.65 5.98 1.72
N LEU A 149 2.51 4.77 2.25
CA LEU A 149 3.56 4.08 3.02
C LEU A 149 4.13 2.93 2.17
N LEU A 150 5.39 3.07 1.78
CA LEU A 150 6.06 2.15 0.84
C LEU A 150 7.40 1.61 1.35
N GLU A 151 7.76 1.95 2.59
CA GLU A 151 9.02 1.57 3.23
C GLU A 151 9.32 0.08 3.13
N ASN A 152 10.60 -0.29 3.13
CA ASN A 152 11.04 -1.69 3.10
C ASN A 152 10.50 -2.49 1.90
N ASN A 153 10.50 -1.87 0.71
CA ASN A 153 10.35 -2.54 -0.58
C ASN A 153 11.66 -2.43 -1.38
N PRO A 154 12.08 -3.46 -2.13
CA PRO A 154 13.27 -3.44 -2.99
C PRO A 154 13.03 -2.65 -4.28
N LEU A 155 12.62 -1.38 -4.15
CA LEU A 155 12.30 -0.52 -5.27
C LEU A 155 13.55 -0.22 -6.11
N GLN A 156 13.45 -0.44 -7.43
CA GLN A 156 14.52 -0.20 -8.39
C GLN A 156 14.57 1.23 -8.91
N SER A 157 13.56 2.06 -8.62
CA SER A 157 13.55 3.46 -8.97
C SER A 157 12.98 4.30 -7.82
N PRO A 158 13.39 5.57 -7.69
CA PRO A 158 12.86 6.44 -6.65
C PRO A 158 11.36 6.66 -6.86
N PRO A 159 10.56 6.67 -5.78
CA PRO A 159 9.10 6.91 -5.84
C PRO A 159 8.75 8.32 -6.30
N ALA A 160 9.74 9.20 -6.48
CA ALA A 160 9.60 10.57 -6.98
C ALA A 160 8.86 10.66 -8.33
N GLN A 161 8.89 9.59 -9.14
CA GLN A 161 8.18 9.49 -10.43
C GLN A 161 6.65 9.44 -10.27
N VAL A 162 6.19 9.11 -9.06
CA VAL A 162 4.77 8.91 -8.72
C VAL A 162 4.28 9.99 -7.76
N SER A 163 5.21 10.74 -7.16
CA SER A 163 4.87 11.79 -6.21
C SER A 163 4.52 13.10 -6.91
N ASN A 164 3.26 13.52 -6.85
CA ASN A 164 2.98 14.96 -6.75
C ASN A 164 3.55 15.44 -5.40
N LEU A 165 4.12 16.64 -5.36
CA LEU A 165 4.94 17.16 -4.23
C LEU A 165 4.25 17.17 -2.84
N GLU A 166 2.98 16.77 -2.73
CA GLU A 166 2.22 16.63 -1.47
C GLU A 166 2.33 15.23 -0.82
N PHE A 167 2.89 14.23 -1.49
CA PHE A 167 3.10 12.92 -0.86
C PHE A 167 4.18 13.04 0.22
N PHE A 168 3.77 13.00 1.49
CA PHE A 168 4.65 12.80 2.63
C PHE A 168 5.23 11.39 2.56
N LEU A 169 6.21 11.20 1.68
CA LEU A 169 7.09 10.04 1.66
C LEU A 169 7.87 10.05 2.97
N LYS A 170 7.40 9.31 3.96
CA LYS A 170 8.18 9.04 5.18
C LYS A 170 9.21 7.95 4.87
N TYR A 171 10.11 8.25 3.94
CA TYR A 171 11.21 7.39 3.55
C TYR A 171 12.24 7.35 4.66
N LYS A 172 12.27 6.26 5.42
CA LYS A 172 13.29 5.95 6.40
C LYS A 172 14.14 4.81 5.83
N GLN A 173 15.20 5.19 5.11
CA GLN A 173 16.29 4.26 4.81
C GLN A 173 16.88 3.72 6.11
N MET A 174 16.55 2.49 6.45
CA MET A 174 17.44 1.56 7.14
C MET A 174 17.60 0.42 6.13
N GLY A 175 18.71 0.36 5.40
CA GLY A 175 20.03 0.22 5.96
C GLY A 175 20.48 -1.17 5.57
N ASP A 176 21.14 -1.25 4.42
CA ASP A 176 21.84 -2.45 3.99
C ASP A 176 22.92 -2.73 5.04
N SER A 177 22.66 -3.72 5.90
CA SER A 177 23.59 -4.18 6.92
C SER A 177 24.71 -4.95 6.24
N ARG A 178 25.64 -4.24 5.59
CA ARG A 178 26.97 -4.73 5.16
C ARG A 178 27.87 -3.61 4.62
N SER A 179 28.18 -2.59 5.42
CA SER A 179 29.44 -1.85 5.28
C SER A 179 29.87 -1.22 6.61
N PRO A 180 31.08 -1.50 7.12
CA PRO A 180 31.57 -0.93 8.37
C PRO A 180 32.28 0.40 8.06
N GLN A 181 31.54 1.51 8.11
CA GLN A 181 32.00 2.88 8.44
C GLN A 181 30.93 3.89 7.99
N ALA A 182 30.09 4.34 8.93
CA ALA A 182 29.34 5.59 8.78
C ALA A 182 29.27 6.31 10.13
N PRO A 183 29.55 7.62 10.20
CA PRO A 183 29.58 8.35 11.46
C PRO A 183 28.17 8.57 12.03
N ASN A 184 28.07 8.45 13.36
CA ASN A 184 26.85 8.65 14.14
C ASN A 184 26.30 10.07 13.99
N PHE A 185 25.13 10.22 13.34
CA PHE A 185 24.30 11.42 13.48
C PHE A 185 23.06 11.09 14.29
N HIS A 186 23.16 11.35 15.59
CA HIS A 186 22.05 11.32 16.53
C HIS A 186 21.01 12.40 16.18
N SER A 187 19.75 11.97 16.14
CA SER A 187 18.55 12.71 16.56
C SER A 187 18.56 14.24 16.41
N ARG A 188 18.08 14.74 15.27
CA ARG A 188 17.49 16.09 15.18
C ARG A 188 16.26 16.09 14.29
N ILE A 189 15.11 16.35 14.91
CA ILE A 189 13.88 16.76 14.24
C ILE A 189 14.17 18.13 13.63
N PHE A 190 14.16 18.23 12.30
CA PHE A 190 14.25 19.53 11.63
C PHE A 190 12.83 20.05 11.35
N PRO A 191 12.52 21.30 11.75
CA PRO A 191 11.23 21.91 11.49
C PRO A 191 11.07 22.25 10.00
N LEU A 192 9.82 22.29 9.56
CA LEU A 192 9.34 22.70 8.24
C LEU A 192 10.14 23.90 7.69
N LEU A 193 10.89 23.71 6.60
CA LEU A 193 11.68 24.76 5.97
C LEU A 193 11.57 24.72 4.43
N ASN A 194 10.99 25.80 3.91
CA ASN A 194 11.07 26.43 2.59
C ASN A 194 11.48 25.59 1.36
N CYS A 195 10.60 25.62 0.35
CA CYS A 195 10.69 24.96 -0.97
C CYS A 195 12.01 25.14 -1.74
N SER A 196 12.80 26.19 -1.50
CA SER A 196 14.07 26.42 -2.21
C SER A 196 15.20 25.51 -1.72
N TYR A 197 15.16 25.03 -0.47
CA TYR A 197 16.15 24.09 0.06
C TYR A 197 15.88 22.64 -0.39
N LEU A 198 14.62 22.28 -0.60
CA LEU A 198 14.21 20.97 -1.10
C LEU A 198 14.72 20.70 -2.52
N ILE A 199 14.64 21.68 -3.42
CA ILE A 199 15.12 21.54 -4.80
C ILE A 199 16.65 21.32 -4.83
N ASN A 200 17.41 22.09 -4.06
CA ASN A 200 18.88 21.94 -4.00
C ASN A 200 19.31 20.61 -3.36
N THR A 201 18.50 20.05 -2.46
CA THR A 201 18.78 18.76 -1.82
C THR A 201 18.40 17.60 -2.75
N LEU A 202 17.29 17.70 -3.49
CA LEU A 202 16.89 16.76 -4.55
C LEU A 202 17.91 16.69 -5.69
N VAL A 203 18.43 17.82 -6.17
CA VAL A 203 19.47 17.86 -7.21
C VAL A 203 20.76 17.18 -6.75
N LYS A 204 21.17 17.39 -5.49
CA LYS A 204 22.35 16.72 -4.91
C LYS A 204 22.14 15.21 -4.70
N PHE A 205 20.91 14.78 -4.43
CA PHE A 205 20.56 13.37 -4.25
C PHE A 205 20.52 12.60 -5.58
N ILE A 206 20.04 13.22 -6.66
CA ILE A 206 20.05 12.63 -8.01
C ILE A 206 21.50 12.47 -8.51
N SER A 207 22.41 13.42 -8.19
CA SER A 207 23.80 13.36 -8.65
C SER A 207 24.68 12.30 -7.99
N PHE A 208 24.34 11.81 -6.78
CA PHE A 208 25.24 10.97 -5.99
C PHE A 208 24.88 9.48 -5.93
N ALA A 209 23.65 9.07 -6.28
CA ALA A 209 23.20 7.69 -6.03
C ALA A 209 22.81 6.89 -7.29
N TRP A 210 22.73 7.50 -8.48
CA TRP A 210 22.13 6.85 -9.66
C TRP A 210 22.89 7.05 -10.98
N LEU A 211 24.21 7.23 -10.93
CA LEU A 211 25.06 7.18 -12.13
C LEU A 211 26.37 6.45 -11.84
N PRO A 212 26.46 5.12 -12.04
CA PRO A 212 27.71 4.55 -12.49
C PRO A 212 27.83 4.91 -13.98
N SER A 213 28.77 5.81 -14.30
CA SER A 213 29.19 6.22 -15.66
C SER A 213 28.22 7.03 -16.53
N MET A 214 28.15 8.35 -16.28
CA MET A 214 28.21 9.32 -17.40
C MET A 214 29.13 10.48 -17.02
N VAL A 215 30.06 10.72 -17.94
CA VAL A 215 30.98 11.85 -18.00
C VAL A 215 30.17 13.16 -18.06
N THR A 216 30.44 14.07 -17.12
CA THR A 216 30.16 15.51 -17.15
C THR A 216 28.92 15.99 -17.94
N ALA A 217 27.71 15.84 -17.38
CA ALA A 217 26.57 16.66 -17.79
C ALA A 217 26.53 17.95 -16.94
N ASN A 218 26.53 19.12 -17.58
CA ASN A 218 26.45 20.42 -16.90
C ASN A 218 25.03 20.59 -16.31
N LYS A 219 24.93 21.35 -15.23
CA LYS A 219 23.68 21.76 -14.57
C LYS A 219 22.62 22.31 -15.54
N GLN A 220 23.04 22.91 -16.67
CA GLN A 220 22.15 23.36 -17.74
C GLN A 220 21.49 22.22 -18.53
N ASP A 221 22.19 21.11 -18.79
CA ASP A 221 21.67 19.98 -19.56
C ASP A 221 20.56 19.24 -18.80
N ILE A 222 20.74 19.13 -17.48
CA ILE A 222 19.75 18.55 -16.56
C ILE A 222 18.50 19.44 -16.46
N PHE A 223 18.66 20.76 -16.56
CA PHE A 223 17.54 21.70 -16.53
C PHE A 223 16.70 21.64 -17.82
N MET A 224 17.36 21.55 -18.98
CA MET A 224 16.72 21.45 -20.29
C MET A 224 15.91 20.14 -20.46
N MET A 225 16.41 19.02 -19.93
CA MET A 225 15.67 17.75 -19.93
C MET A 225 14.39 17.78 -19.08
N MET A 226 14.37 18.55 -17.98
CA MET A 226 13.20 18.66 -17.11
C MET A 226 12.11 19.60 -17.65
N GLU A 227 12.44 20.55 -18.53
CA GLU A 227 11.45 21.42 -19.19
C GLU A 227 10.83 20.83 -20.46
N GLY A 228 11.22 19.62 -20.88
CA GLY A 228 10.69 18.99 -22.09
C GLY A 228 11.06 19.72 -23.39
N LYS A 229 12.04 20.62 -23.36
CA LYS A 229 12.61 21.23 -24.57
C LYS A 229 13.81 20.40 -25.02
N ILE A 230 13.56 19.50 -25.95
CA ILE A 230 14.63 18.90 -26.75
C ILE A 230 15.16 20.00 -27.67
N VAL A 231 16.43 20.37 -27.51
CA VAL A 231 17.23 21.08 -28.52
C VAL A 231 18.49 20.23 -28.65
N SER A 232 18.80 19.54 -29.75
CA SER A 232 18.20 19.39 -31.08
C SER A 232 18.39 17.95 -31.52
#